data_AF-A0AAW1DA99-F1
#
_entry.id   AF-A0AAW1DA99-F1
#
_cell.length_a   1.000
_cell.length_b   1.000
_cell.length_c   1.000
_cell.angle_alpha   90.00
_cell.angle_beta   90.00
_cell.angle_gamma   90.00
#
_symmetry.space_group_name_H-M   'P 1'
#
loop_
_entity.id
_entity.type
_entity.pdbx_description
1 polymer ?
#
loop_
_entity_poly.entity_id
_entity_poly.type
_entity_poly.pdbx_seq_one_letter_code
_entity_poly.pdbx_strand_id
1 'polypeptide(L)'
;MAYSAVFANLAFAIMQFTFAIQMTTYLKILQTYFETKGPAHRMIYKQHRVMIQLIQEYNRIFSGQMLLETVVAPLMPCGYGLTLIRDIRKNELNQLDVIQRILSCMLPPFIVCSCGQIINTQVERLHEASYMSKWYEEKPKLRKDLLILMIITSRPATMNHRFIFTFDHQRLANVNSYFTKIIFCKSYLK
;
A
#
# COMPACT_ATOMS: atom_id res chain seq x y z
N MET A 1 10.25 11.87 23.93
CA MET A 1 10.82 11.05 22.84
C MET A 1 9.78 10.14 22.14
N ALA A 2 8.93 9.39 22.85
CA ALA A 2 7.94 8.53 22.18
C ALA A 2 6.88 9.33 21.36
N TYR A 3 6.35 10.43 21.92
CA TYR A 3 5.35 11.25 21.23
C TYR A 3 5.87 11.95 19.97
N SER A 4 7.14 12.38 19.95
CA SER A 4 7.76 12.99 18.77
C SER A 4 7.98 11.99 17.64
N ALA A 5 8.32 10.73 17.95
CA ALA A 5 8.45 9.67 16.97
C ALA A 5 7.10 9.25 16.36
N VAL A 6 6.05 9.15 17.19
CA VAL A 6 4.69 8.87 16.71
C VAL A 6 4.19 9.99 15.80
N PHE A 7 4.42 11.25 16.15
CA PHE A 7 4.03 12.39 15.33
C PHE A 7 4.76 12.42 13.98
N ALA A 8 6.07 12.12 13.96
CA ALA A 8 6.86 12.04 12.73
C ALA A 8 6.38 10.91 11.81
N ASN A 9 6.10 9.72 12.35
CA ASN A 9 5.54 8.60 11.58
C ASN A 9 4.15 8.91 11.03
N LEU A 10 3.31 9.57 11.82
CA LEU A 10 1.98 10.00 11.38
C LEU A 10 2.06 11.03 10.25
N ALA A 11 2.92 12.04 10.39
CA ALA A 11 3.13 13.05 9.35
C ALA A 11 3.66 12.41 8.05
N PHE A 12 4.58 11.46 8.17
CA PHE A 12 5.08 10.71 7.03
C PHE A 12 3.98 9.84 6.38
N ALA A 13 3.18 9.13 7.16
CA ALA A 13 2.05 8.34 6.66
C ALA A 13 1.00 9.21 5.96
N ILE A 14 0.73 10.42 6.48
CA ILE A 14 -0.16 11.41 5.83
C ILE A 14 0.44 11.86 4.49
N MET A 15 1.75 12.11 4.42
CA MET A 15 2.44 12.43 3.17
C MET A 15 2.31 11.28 2.15
N GLN A 16 2.52 10.02 2.57
CA GLN A 16 2.30 8.86 1.71
C GLN A 16 0.86 8.75 1.24
N PHE A 17 -0.10 8.97 2.15
CA PHE A 17 -1.51 8.90 1.85
C PHE A 17 -1.93 9.94 0.80
N THR A 18 -1.49 11.19 0.96
CA THR A 18 -1.77 12.25 -0.02
C THR A 18 -1.18 11.96 -1.40
N PHE A 19 0.06 11.46 -1.46
CA PHE A 19 0.67 11.05 -2.71
C PHE A 19 -0.09 9.88 -3.35
N ALA A 20 -0.48 8.87 -2.56
CA ALA A 20 -1.25 7.73 -3.03
C ALA A 20 -2.65 8.13 -3.57
N ILE A 21 -3.31 9.12 -2.95
CA ILE A 21 -4.56 9.69 -3.45
C ILE A 21 -4.34 10.38 -4.79
N GLN A 22 -3.29 11.19 -4.93
CA GLN A 22 -2.97 11.85 -6.20
C GLN A 22 -2.77 10.81 -7.30
N MET A 23 -1.96 9.77 -7.04
CA MET A 23 -1.74 8.65 -7.97
C MET A 23 -3.04 7.96 -8.39
N THR A 24 -3.89 7.64 -7.41
CA THR A 24 -5.19 7.02 -7.64
C THR A 24 -6.13 7.92 -8.46
N THR A 25 -6.11 9.23 -8.21
CA THR A 25 -6.94 10.20 -8.93
C THR A 25 -6.53 10.27 -10.40
N TYR A 26 -5.22 10.34 -10.67
CA TYR A 26 -4.72 10.27 -12.05
C TYR A 26 -5.09 8.94 -12.73
N LEU A 27 -5.11 7.81 -11.98
CA LEU A 27 -5.39 6.48 -12.55
C LEU A 27 -6.85 6.40 -12.97
N LYS A 28 -7.75 6.91 -12.13
CA LYS A 28 -9.18 7.02 -12.42
C LYS A 28 -9.47 7.92 -13.60
N ILE A 29 -8.81 9.07 -13.68
CA ILE A 29 -8.95 9.98 -14.83
C ILE A 29 -8.54 9.26 -16.11
N LEU A 30 -7.44 8.50 -16.09
CA LEU A 30 -6.99 7.74 -17.25
C LEU A 30 -8.00 6.63 -17.62
N GLN A 31 -8.54 5.91 -16.63
CA GLN A 31 -9.57 4.90 -16.85
C GLN A 31 -10.82 5.50 -17.53
N THR A 32 -11.33 6.63 -17.03
CA THR A 32 -12.51 7.27 -17.63
C THR A 32 -12.23 7.77 -19.04
N TYR A 33 -10.99 8.17 -19.35
CA TYR A 33 -10.60 8.49 -20.72
C TYR A 33 -10.65 7.27 -21.66
N PHE A 34 -10.21 6.10 -21.20
CA PHE A 34 -10.30 4.85 -21.99
C PHE A 34 -11.75 4.46 -22.28
N GLU A 35 -12.64 4.61 -21.30
CA GLU A 35 -14.06 4.27 -21.43
C GLU A 35 -14.82 5.26 -22.32
N THR A 36 -14.50 6.56 -22.26
CA THR A 36 -15.30 7.62 -22.93
C THR A 36 -14.82 8.00 -24.33
N LYS A 37 -13.51 8.09 -24.58
CA LYS A 37 -12.97 8.67 -25.84
C LYS A 37 -12.31 7.64 -26.78
N GLY A 38 -12.17 6.39 -26.34
CA GLY A 38 -11.47 5.35 -27.10
C GLY A 38 -9.95 5.58 -27.21
N PRO A 39 -9.20 4.60 -27.77
CA PRO A 39 -7.74 4.58 -27.68
C PRO A 39 -7.02 5.64 -28.55
N ALA A 40 -7.69 6.17 -29.56
CA ALA A 40 -7.10 6.83 -30.74
C ALA A 40 -6.32 8.15 -30.51
N HIS A 41 -6.33 8.74 -29.32
CA HIS A 41 -5.75 10.08 -29.14
C HIS A 41 -4.28 10.05 -28.70
N ARG A 42 -3.39 10.61 -29.52
CA ARG A 42 -1.92 10.70 -29.31
C ARG A 42 -1.51 11.33 -27.97
N MET A 43 -2.40 12.11 -27.35
CA MET A 43 -2.21 12.72 -26.02
C MET A 43 -2.31 11.68 -24.89
N ILE A 44 -3.23 10.70 -25.02
CA ILE A 44 -3.40 9.57 -24.09
C ILE A 44 -2.12 8.72 -24.05
N TYR A 45 -1.45 8.60 -25.21
CA TYR A 45 -0.17 7.89 -25.33
C TYR A 45 0.99 8.55 -24.54
N LYS A 46 1.15 9.87 -24.54
CA LYS A 46 2.19 10.47 -23.69
C LYS A 46 1.85 10.33 -22.20
N GLN A 47 0.57 10.47 -21.87
CA GLN A 47 0.13 10.46 -20.48
C GLN A 47 0.22 9.07 -19.84
N HIS A 48 -0.18 7.99 -20.51
CA HIS A 48 -0.10 6.64 -19.93
C HIS A 48 1.35 6.21 -19.64
N ARG A 49 2.30 6.58 -20.50
CA ARG A 49 3.70 6.16 -20.37
C ARG A 49 4.38 6.85 -19.20
N VAL A 50 4.16 8.16 -19.06
CA VAL A 50 4.57 8.93 -17.88
C VAL A 50 3.94 8.35 -16.63
N MET A 51 2.68 7.93 -16.72
CA MET A 51 1.97 7.39 -15.56
C MET A 51 2.53 6.06 -15.06
N ILE A 52 2.78 5.11 -15.97
CA ILE A 52 3.44 3.84 -15.64
C ILE A 52 4.82 4.10 -15.06
N GLN A 53 5.60 5.00 -15.65
CA GLN A 53 6.92 5.38 -15.13
C GLN A 53 6.82 5.96 -13.73
N LEU A 54 5.82 6.79 -13.46
CA LEU A 54 5.61 7.42 -12.16
C LEU A 54 5.17 6.39 -11.09
N ILE A 55 4.36 5.40 -11.45
CA ILE A 55 4.03 4.25 -10.58
C ILE A 55 5.27 3.39 -10.31
N GLN A 56 6.11 3.15 -11.32
CA GLN A 56 7.34 2.39 -11.18
C GLN A 56 8.37 3.11 -10.29
N GLU A 57 8.53 4.43 -10.46
CA GLU A 57 9.40 5.25 -9.61
C GLU A 57 8.85 5.35 -8.18
N TYR A 58 7.54 5.51 -8.03
CA TYR A 58 6.87 5.48 -6.73
C TYR A 58 7.16 4.15 -6.02
N ASN A 59 6.94 3.02 -6.69
CA ASN A 59 7.27 1.72 -6.14
C ASN A 59 8.78 1.60 -5.84
N ARG A 60 9.67 2.14 -6.69
CA ARG A 60 11.12 2.07 -6.44
C ARG A 60 11.54 2.83 -5.17
N ILE A 61 10.99 4.02 -4.94
CA ILE A 61 11.36 4.89 -3.83
C ILE A 61 10.71 4.41 -2.53
N PHE A 62 9.41 4.11 -2.56
CA PHE A 62 8.64 3.87 -1.34
C PHE A 62 8.51 2.39 -0.95
N SER A 63 8.78 1.43 -1.85
CA SER A 63 8.64 0.01 -1.52
C SER A 63 9.53 -0.45 -0.36
N GLY A 64 10.78 0.03 -0.29
CA GLY A 64 11.68 -0.32 0.81
C GLY A 64 11.18 0.25 2.14
N GLN A 65 10.65 1.47 2.10
CA GLN A 65 10.10 2.14 3.26
C GLN A 65 8.81 1.49 3.77
N MET A 66 7.86 1.21 2.87
CA MET A 66 6.61 0.52 3.21
C MET A 66 6.88 -0.89 3.78
N LEU A 67 7.92 -1.58 3.28
CA LEU A 67 8.33 -2.88 3.81
C LEU A 67 8.85 -2.75 5.25
N LEU A 68 9.76 -1.81 5.49
CA LEU A 68 10.28 -1.56 6.84
C LEU A 68 9.15 -1.19 7.80
N GLU A 69 8.23 -0.32 7.37
CA GLU A 69 7.08 0.07 8.19
C GLU A 69 6.16 -1.13 8.49
N THR A 70 5.93 -2.02 7.52
CA THR A 70 5.14 -3.24 7.72
C THR A 70 5.81 -4.23 8.68
N VAL A 71 7.14 -4.36 8.63
CA VAL A 71 7.90 -5.28 9.48
C VAL A 71 8.09 -4.72 10.91
N VAL A 72 8.26 -3.41 11.05
CA VAL A 72 8.44 -2.74 12.34
C VAL A 72 7.10 -2.53 13.06
N ALA A 73 6.01 -2.35 12.31
CA ALA A 73 4.66 -2.15 12.82
C ALA A 73 4.26 -3.12 13.95
N PRO A 74 4.47 -4.45 13.85
CA PRO A 74 4.10 -5.38 14.92
C PRO A 74 4.93 -5.26 16.20
N LEU A 75 6.16 -4.75 16.14
CA LEU A 75 7.05 -4.68 17.32
C LEU A 75 6.49 -3.75 18.40
N MET A 76 5.89 -2.62 17.98
CA MET A 76 5.32 -1.60 18.85
C MET A 76 4.11 -2.11 19.67
N PRO A 77 3.00 -2.61 19.06
CA PRO A 77 1.85 -3.10 19.79
C PRO A 77 2.19 -4.34 20.63
N CYS A 78 3.16 -5.16 20.21
CA CYS A 78 3.62 -6.28 21.01
C CYS A 78 4.32 -5.83 22.31
N GLY A 79 5.18 -4.80 22.24
CA GLY A 79 5.81 -4.21 23.42
C GLY A 79 4.80 -3.63 24.40
N TYR A 80 3.84 -2.86 23.89
CA TYR A 80 2.74 -2.31 24.70
C TYR A 80 1.74 -3.38 25.19
N GLY A 81 1.57 -4.46 24.44
CA GLY A 81 0.73 -5.59 24.85
C GLY A 81 1.27 -6.29 26.10
N LEU A 82 2.61 -6.41 26.22
CA LEU A 82 3.23 -6.96 27.44
C LEU A 82 3.09 -6.04 28.66
N THR A 83 3.15 -4.71 28.47
CA THR A 83 2.87 -3.78 29.58
C THR A 83 1.41 -3.83 29.98
N LEU A 84 0.49 -3.92 29.01
CA LEU A 84 -0.93 -4.09 29.27
C LEU A 84 -1.23 -5.34 30.12
N ILE A 85 -0.65 -6.49 29.77
CA ILE A 85 -0.84 -7.74 30.55
C ILE A 85 -0.30 -7.59 31.98
N ARG A 86 0.81 -6.87 32.18
CA ARG A 86 1.38 -6.61 33.51
C ARG A 86 0.50 -5.67 34.33
N ASP A 87 -0.03 -4.62 33.70
CA ASP A 87 -0.86 -3.61 34.36
C ASP A 87 -2.23 -4.17 34.75
N ILE A 88 -2.80 -5.07 33.91
CA ILE A 88 -4.01 -5.84 34.25
C ILE A 88 -3.77 -6.72 35.48
N ARG A 89 -2.60 -7.36 35.59
CA ARG A 89 -2.27 -8.20 36.75
C ARG A 89 -2.11 -7.38 38.04
N LYS A 90 -1.62 -6.14 37.94
CA LYS A 90 -1.39 -5.24 39.07
C LYS A 90 -2.61 -4.35 39.42
N ASN A 91 -3.67 -4.40 38.62
CA ASN A 91 -4.90 -3.63 38.78
C ASN A 91 -4.70 -2.10 38.87
N GLU A 92 -3.79 -1.57 38.05
CA GLU A 92 -3.48 -0.13 37.98
C GLU A 92 -4.37 0.62 36.97
N LEU A 93 -4.67 1.91 37.22
CA LEU A 93 -5.53 2.78 36.38
C LEU A 93 -4.93 3.12 34.99
N ASN A 94 -3.69 2.75 34.71
CA ASN A 94 -2.97 3.10 33.47
C ASN A 94 -3.39 2.27 32.24
N GLN A 95 -4.38 1.37 32.38
CA GLN A 95 -4.81 0.47 31.29
C GLN A 95 -5.34 1.21 30.05
N LEU A 96 -6.11 2.29 30.27
CA LEU A 96 -6.70 3.07 29.16
C LEU A 96 -5.63 3.76 28.29
N ASP A 97 -4.59 4.31 28.92
CA ASP A 97 -3.48 4.98 28.22
C ASP A 97 -2.68 4.00 27.34
N VAL A 98 -2.48 2.77 27.83
CA VAL A 98 -1.77 1.73 27.08
C VAL A 98 -2.60 1.25 25.89
N ILE A 99 -3.91 1.08 26.05
CA ILE A 99 -4.83 0.72 24.96
C ILE A 99 -4.84 1.82 23.88
N GLN A 100 -4.94 3.09 24.27
CA GLN A 100 -4.89 4.21 23.33
C GLN A 100 -3.57 4.25 22.54
N ARG A 101 -2.44 3.95 23.18
CA ARG A 101 -1.13 3.87 22.52
C ARG A 101 -1.05 2.73 21.51
N ILE A 102 -1.60 1.56 21.85
CA ILE A 102 -1.67 0.40 20.93
C ILE A 102 -2.46 0.79 19.69
N LEU A 103 -3.66 1.37 19.86
CA LEU A 103 -4.49 1.81 18.75
C LEU A 103 -3.76 2.83 17.85
N SER A 104 -3.12 3.81 18.47
CA SER A 104 -2.39 4.87 17.75
C SER A 104 -1.22 4.33 16.92
N CYS A 105 -0.55 3.26 17.37
CA CYS A 105 0.56 2.65 16.63
C CYS A 105 0.10 1.76 15.46
N MET A 106 -1.14 1.26 15.49
CA MET A 106 -1.68 0.41 14.43
C MET A 106 -2.22 1.19 13.23
N LEU A 107 -2.55 2.47 13.41
CA LEU A 107 -3.13 3.32 12.35
C LEU A 107 -2.19 3.57 11.16
N PRO A 108 -0.91 3.99 11.34
CA PRO A 108 -0.02 4.27 10.20
C PRO A 108 0.20 3.10 9.24
N PRO A 109 0.56 1.87 9.69
CA PRO A 109 0.77 0.74 8.78
C PRO A 109 -0.53 0.28 8.11
N PHE A 110 -1.69 0.47 8.77
CA PHE A 110 -2.98 0.21 8.16
C PHE A 110 -3.25 1.14 6.98
N ILE A 111 -3.01 2.45 7.15
CA ILE A 111 -3.17 3.45 6.09
C ILE A 111 -2.26 3.12 4.88
N VAL A 112 -0.99 2.81 5.15
CA VAL A 112 -0.01 2.47 4.11
C VAL A 112 -0.42 1.23 3.32
N CYS A 113 -0.90 0.18 3.99
CA CYS A 113 -1.40 -1.03 3.33
C CYS A 113 -2.66 -0.75 2.50
N SER A 114 -3.60 0.06 3.02
CA SER A 114 -4.80 0.47 2.27
C SER A 114 -4.42 1.22 0.99
N CYS A 115 -3.46 2.15 1.06
CA CYS A 115 -2.95 2.84 -0.13
C CYS A 115 -2.39 1.87 -1.17
N GLY A 116 -1.59 0.90 -0.73
CA GLY A 116 -1.06 -0.14 -1.60
C GLY A 116 -2.14 -0.92 -2.32
N GLN A 117 -3.16 -1.34 -1.59
CA GLN A 117 -4.28 -2.09 -2.13
C GLN A 117 -5.12 -1.27 -3.09
N ILE A 118 -5.45 -0.03 -2.74
CA ILE A 118 -6.22 0.87 -3.62
C ILE A 118 -5.48 1.09 -4.94
N ILE A 119 -4.17 1.41 -4.90
CA ILE A 119 -3.37 1.62 -6.12
C ILE A 119 -3.37 0.33 -6.98
N ASN A 120 -3.14 -0.83 -6.38
CA ASN A 120 -3.15 -2.11 -7.10
C ASN A 120 -4.49 -2.34 -7.80
N THR A 121 -5.62 -2.16 -7.10
CA THR A 121 -6.96 -2.32 -7.67
C THR A 121 -7.25 -1.34 -8.80
N GLN A 122 -6.78 -0.10 -8.72
CA GLN A 122 -6.98 0.87 -9.81
C GLN A 122 -6.16 0.52 -11.05
N VAL A 123 -4.94 -0.02 -10.88
CA VAL A 123 -4.14 -0.47 -12.02
C VAL A 123 -4.76 -1.71 -12.68
N GLU A 124 -5.34 -2.62 -11.90
CA GLU A 124 -6.08 -3.78 -12.42
C GLU A 124 -7.32 -3.35 -13.21
N ARG A 125 -8.10 -2.39 -12.71
CA ARG A 125 -9.23 -1.80 -13.46
C ARG A 125 -8.78 -1.12 -14.75
N LEU A 126 -7.64 -0.42 -14.72
CA LEU A 126 -7.05 0.16 -15.91
C LEU A 126 -6.64 -0.92 -16.92
N HIS A 127 -6.11 -2.06 -16.45
CA HIS A 127 -5.81 -3.21 -17.29
C HIS A 127 -7.08 -3.72 -18.00
N GLU A 128 -8.14 -3.98 -17.23
CA GLU A 128 -9.43 -4.44 -17.77
C GLU A 128 -10.03 -3.45 -18.78
N ALA A 129 -10.07 -2.16 -18.44
CA ALA A 129 -10.58 -1.12 -19.34
C ALA A 129 -9.75 -1.02 -20.64
N SER A 130 -8.42 -1.17 -20.54
CA SER A 130 -7.56 -1.21 -21.72
C SER A 130 -7.83 -2.45 -22.57
N TYR A 131 -8.01 -3.62 -21.95
CA TYR A 131 -8.25 -4.90 -22.62
C TYR A 131 -9.59 -4.90 -23.37
N MET A 132 -10.64 -4.34 -22.76
CA MET A 132 -11.99 -4.22 -23.35
C MET A 132 -12.08 -3.13 -24.42
N SER A 133 -11.06 -2.28 -24.56
CA SER A 133 -11.02 -1.27 -25.62
C SER A 133 -10.82 -1.91 -27.01
N LYS A 134 -11.23 -1.22 -28.08
CA LYS A 134 -11.07 -1.70 -29.47
C LYS A 134 -9.63 -1.56 -30.00
N TRP A 135 -8.64 -2.01 -29.23
CA TRP A 135 -7.21 -1.91 -29.54
C TRP A 135 -6.82 -2.59 -30.87
N TYR A 136 -7.62 -3.55 -31.33
CA TYR A 136 -7.43 -4.26 -32.60
C TYR A 136 -7.93 -3.46 -33.82
N GLU A 137 -8.73 -2.40 -33.66
CA GLU A 137 -9.11 -1.52 -34.79
C GLU A 137 -8.12 -0.35 -34.99
N GLU A 138 -7.17 -0.20 -34.07
CA GLU A 138 -6.26 0.93 -34.02
C GLU A 138 -5.02 0.82 -34.94
N LYS A 139 -4.41 1.98 -35.20
CA LYS A 139 -3.20 2.08 -36.04
C LYS A 139 -2.07 1.18 -35.50
N PRO A 140 -1.23 0.58 -36.37
CA PRO A 140 -0.19 -0.38 -35.97
C PRO A 140 0.79 0.12 -34.90
N LYS A 141 1.11 1.43 -34.91
CA LYS A 141 1.97 2.05 -33.88
C LYS A 141 1.27 2.05 -32.51
N LEU A 142 0.01 2.49 -32.47
CA LEU A 142 -0.77 2.58 -31.24
C LEU A 142 -1.12 1.20 -30.68
N ARG A 143 -1.38 0.23 -31.55
CA ARG A 143 -1.62 -1.17 -31.18
C ARG A 143 -0.44 -1.76 -30.40
N LYS A 144 0.80 -1.55 -30.87
CA LYS A 144 2.00 -2.05 -30.17
C LYS A 144 2.13 -1.46 -28.77
N ASP A 145 1.83 -0.16 -28.62
CA ASP A 145 1.95 0.52 -27.34
C ASP A 145 0.87 0.10 -26.34
N LEU A 146 -0.38 -0.09 -26.80
CA LEU A 146 -1.46 -0.65 -26.00
C LEU A 146 -1.14 -2.08 -25.53
N LEU A 147 -0.53 -2.90 -26.38
CA LEU A 147 -0.06 -4.23 -26.00
C LEU A 147 1.04 -4.15 -24.93
N ILE A 148 2.00 -3.23 -25.05
CA ILE A 148 3.02 -3.01 -24.03
C ILE A 148 2.39 -2.58 -22.70
N LEU A 149 1.43 -1.66 -22.73
CA LEU A 149 0.66 -1.25 -21.56
C LEU A 149 -0.04 -2.46 -20.91
N MET A 150 -0.78 -3.25 -21.69
CA MET A 150 -1.46 -4.45 -21.20
C MET A 150 -0.48 -5.45 -20.60
N ILE A 151 0.69 -5.67 -21.21
CA ILE A 151 1.72 -6.57 -20.66
C ILE A 151 2.23 -6.05 -19.31
N ILE A 152 2.43 -4.73 -19.18
CA ILE A 152 2.90 -4.11 -17.94
C ILE A 152 1.84 -4.17 -16.84
N THR A 153 0.57 -3.94 -17.19
CA THR A 153 -0.55 -3.93 -16.23
C THR A 153 -1.16 -5.31 -15.97
N SER A 154 -0.90 -6.30 -16.82
CA SER A 154 -1.31 -7.70 -16.67
C SER A 154 -0.59 -8.39 -15.52
N ARG A 155 0.67 -8.04 -15.28
CA ARG A 155 1.28 -8.36 -13.99
C ARG A 155 0.59 -7.45 -13.00
N PRO A 156 -0.01 -7.99 -11.92
CA PRO A 156 -0.65 -7.13 -10.96
C PRO A 156 0.44 -6.15 -10.55
N ALA A 157 0.20 -4.86 -10.74
CA ALA A 157 1.12 -3.82 -10.31
C ALA A 157 1.11 -3.73 -8.79
N THR A 158 1.02 -4.88 -8.11
CA THR A 158 1.58 -5.18 -6.82
C THR A 158 2.75 -4.25 -6.65
N MET A 159 2.51 -3.18 -5.89
CA MET A 159 3.60 -2.47 -5.27
C MET A 159 4.36 -3.54 -4.49
N ASN A 160 5.43 -3.98 -5.13
CA ASN A 160 6.22 -5.12 -4.73
C ASN A 160 7.61 -4.57 -4.56
N HIS A 161 8.13 -4.63 -3.33
CA HIS A 161 9.55 -4.50 -3.14
C HIS A 161 10.23 -5.75 -3.71
N ARG A 162 11.05 -5.57 -4.76
CA ARG A 162 11.90 -6.63 -5.34
C ARG A 162 11.20 -7.96 -5.62
N PHE A 163 9.92 -7.95 -6.02
CA PHE A 163 9.18 -9.17 -6.37
C PHE A 163 8.86 -10.13 -5.21
N ILE A 164 9.05 -9.72 -3.94
CA ILE A 164 8.94 -10.60 -2.76
C ILE A 164 7.73 -10.23 -1.87
N PHE A 165 7.38 -8.94 -1.75
CA PHE A 165 6.41 -8.47 -0.75
C PHE A 165 5.32 -7.55 -1.33
N THR A 166 4.07 -8.04 -1.40
CA THR A 166 2.87 -7.30 -1.81
C THR A 166 2.28 -6.58 -0.61
N PHE A 167 1.97 -5.29 -0.78
CA PHE A 167 1.24 -4.54 0.24
C PHE A 167 -0.25 -4.87 0.16
N ASP A 168 -0.72 -5.68 1.11
CA ASP A 168 -2.11 -6.12 1.27
C ASP A 168 -2.41 -6.22 2.78
N HIS A 169 -3.65 -5.92 3.17
CA HIS A 169 -4.18 -6.19 4.51
C HIS A 169 -3.94 -7.62 4.97
N GLN A 170 -4.01 -8.61 4.08
CA GLN A 170 -3.73 -9.99 4.41
C GLN A 170 -2.28 -10.20 4.87
N ARG A 171 -1.31 -9.53 4.24
CA ARG A 171 0.11 -9.64 4.63
C ARG A 171 0.37 -8.99 5.97
N LEU A 172 -0.22 -7.82 6.22
CA LEU A 172 -0.13 -7.16 7.53
C LEU A 172 -0.68 -8.06 8.64
N ALA A 173 -1.83 -8.70 8.42
CA ALA A 173 -2.43 -9.64 9.38
C ALA A 173 -1.53 -10.85 9.66
N ASN A 174 -0.93 -11.43 8.61
CA ASN A 174 -0.02 -12.57 8.75
C ASN A 174 1.25 -12.20 9.53
N VAL A 175 1.86 -11.05 9.24
CA VAL A 175 3.05 -10.58 9.97
C VAL A 175 2.70 -10.32 11.43
N ASN A 176 1.56 -9.67 11.73
CA ASN A 176 1.10 -9.48 13.11
C ASN A 176 0.83 -10.80 13.85
N SER A 177 0.21 -11.79 13.19
CA SER A 177 -0.03 -13.12 13.76
C SER A 177 1.27 -13.86 14.08
N TYR A 178 2.28 -13.74 13.23
CA TYR A 178 3.58 -14.37 13.45
C TYR A 178 4.31 -13.79 14.68
N PHE A 179 4.37 -12.46 14.79
CA PHE A 179 5.02 -11.79 15.93
C PHE A 179 4.31 -12.06 17.26
N THR A 180 2.98 -12.03 17.27
CA THR A 180 2.20 -12.37 18.47
C THR A 180 2.45 -13.80 18.94
N LYS A 181 2.49 -14.78 18.02
CA LYS A 181 2.83 -16.17 18.34
C LYS A 181 4.23 -16.32 18.96
N ILE A 182 5.23 -15.64 18.38
CA ILE A 182 6.61 -15.67 18.91
C ILE A 182 6.65 -15.18 20.37
N ILE A 183 5.96 -14.07 20.65
CA ILE A 183 6.01 -13.45 21.98
C ILE A 183 5.21 -14.24 23.01
N PHE A 184 4.05 -14.80 22.62
CA PHE A 184 3.32 -15.72 23.48
C PHE A 184 4.14 -16.97 23.81
N CYS A 185 4.80 -17.58 22.82
CA CYS A 185 5.68 -18.73 23.04
C CYS A 185 6.82 -18.38 24.02
N LYS A 186 7.42 -17.20 23.89
CA LYS A 186 8.48 -16.71 24.79
C LYS A 186 7.97 -16.39 26.21
N SER A 187 6.70 -16.00 26.35
CA SER A 187 6.09 -15.71 27.65
C SER A 187 5.68 -16.98 28.41
N TYR A 188 5.44 -18.10 27.73
CA TYR A 188 5.16 -19.41 28.36
C TYR A 188 6.43 -20.17 28.76
N LEU A 189 7.58 -19.82 28.17
CA LEU A 189 8.88 -20.43 28.49
C LEU A 189 9.56 -19.83 29.74
N LYS A 190 8.88 -18.95 30.47
CA LYS A 190 9.36 -18.26 31.68
C LYS A 190 8.32 -18.37 32.78
#